data_AF-A0A673G2Q8-F1
#
_entry.id   AF-A0A673G2Q8-F1
#
_cell.length_a   1.000
_cell.length_b   1.000
_cell.length_c   1.000
_cell.angle_alpha   90.00
_cell.angle_beta   90.00
_cell.angle_gamma   90.00
#
_symmetry.space_group_name_H-M   'P 1'
#
loop_
_entity.id
_entity.type
_entity.pdbx_description
1 polymer ?
#
loop_
_entity_poly.entity_id
_entity_poly.type
_entity_poly.pdbx_seq_one_letter_code
_entity_poly.pdbx_strand_id
1 'polypeptide(L)'
;MFFLLLLFFFGSDPDIIPECPNISEGERVDCFPDAGASQQKCLERACCWRPLNETNVPWCFFSKNHGYSMVSESKPDSTHIEAKLTRMDAPSLFGADIKELTFYAEMQTENRLRFKITDANQARFEVPHEHVQSLSDTPNGPLKYRLELIQKPFGLKVWRTTSPEKLLFDTTFGPLVFADQYLQLSAKLPSHNIYGLGEHVHQTFRHDTNWKTWPIFTRDAFPNGVTIQPAPAVTFRTIGGVLDFYILVGETPEAVVDEFTKLIGRPFIPPYWSLGFQLSRWDYGSLEEVKKVVERNRQADLPYDVQYTDIDYMENKKIFTYDMDKFAALPQFADYMHDKGQKYIVILDPAVSTGQRINGPYESLERGHAAKVWVTEPDGVTPLLGEVWPGETVFPDYTNQACIDWWVDEISRFHKEVKHDALWIVSNPQRSLPVSKY
;
A
#
# COMPACT_ATOMS: atom_id res chain seq x y z
N MET A 1 18.14 41.89 -5.87
CA MET A 1 17.53 41.44 -4.61
C MET A 1 18.34 40.25 -4.13
N PHE A 2 19.03 40.33 -2.99
CA PHE A 2 19.86 39.23 -2.50
C PHE A 2 18.97 38.13 -1.93
N PHE A 3 19.08 36.91 -2.48
CA PHE A 3 18.50 35.72 -1.85
C PHE A 3 19.39 35.30 -0.67
N LEU A 4 18.92 35.57 0.55
CA LEU A 4 19.55 35.07 1.77
C LEU A 4 19.15 33.61 1.97
N LEU A 5 20.03 32.67 1.59
CA LEU A 5 19.80 31.25 1.80
C LEU A 5 19.98 30.92 3.30
N LEU A 6 18.87 30.98 4.06
CA LEU A 6 18.83 30.58 5.47
C LEU A 6 18.90 29.05 5.58
N LEU A 7 20.14 28.53 5.57
CA LEU A 7 20.43 27.16 5.96
C LEU A 7 20.19 27.02 7.47
N PHE A 8 19.04 26.46 7.84
CA PHE A 8 18.80 25.97 9.20
C PHE A 8 19.68 24.75 9.45
N PHE A 9 20.89 24.98 9.99
CA PHE A 9 21.62 23.95 10.71
C PHE A 9 20.85 23.64 12.00
N PHE A 10 20.11 22.53 12.02
CA PHE A 10 19.69 21.92 13.27
C PHE A 10 20.95 21.45 14.00
N GLY A 11 21.38 22.22 15.00
CA GLY A 11 22.48 21.81 15.87
C GLY A 11 22.09 20.54 16.62
N SER A 12 22.87 19.48 16.45
CA SER A 12 22.84 18.32 17.35
C SER A 12 23.22 18.79 18.76
N ASP A 13 22.41 18.45 19.76
CA ASP A 13 22.73 18.72 21.16
C ASP A 13 23.94 17.85 21.55
N PRO A 14 25.14 18.43 21.78
CA PRO A 14 26.40 17.67 21.73
C PRO A 14 26.63 16.78 22.97
N ASP A 15 25.75 16.85 23.97
CA ASP A 15 25.94 16.22 25.29
C ASP A 15 25.25 14.84 25.43
N ILE A 16 24.46 14.39 24.45
CA ILE A 16 23.77 13.09 24.52
C ILE A 16 24.70 11.93 24.11
N ILE A 17 25.37 11.33 25.09
CA ILE A 17 26.20 10.14 24.89
C ILE A 17 25.32 8.90 24.62
N PRO A 18 25.58 8.12 23.55
CA PRO A 18 24.82 6.91 23.24
C PRO A 18 25.07 5.76 24.24
N GLU A 19 24.04 5.28 24.92
CA GLU A 19 24.08 4.05 25.70
C GLU A 19 23.96 2.85 24.77
N CYS A 20 25.10 2.30 24.35
CA CYS A 20 25.14 1.24 23.36
C CYS A 20 24.86 -0.15 23.94
N PRO A 21 23.78 -0.83 23.53
CA PRO A 21 23.46 -2.16 24.04
C PRO A 21 24.51 -3.21 23.63
N ASN A 22 24.61 -4.26 24.44
CA ASN A 22 25.37 -5.46 24.10
C ASN A 22 24.39 -6.51 23.54
N ILE A 23 24.18 -6.46 22.22
CA ILE A 23 23.21 -7.25 21.47
C ILE A 23 23.90 -7.98 20.32
N SER A 24 23.29 -9.07 19.86
CA SER A 24 23.80 -9.80 18.70
C SER A 24 23.62 -9.01 17.40
N GLU A 25 24.34 -9.37 16.35
CA GLU A 25 24.42 -8.58 15.12
C GLU A 25 23.11 -8.55 14.33
N GLY A 26 22.36 -9.66 14.33
CA GLY A 26 21.00 -9.71 13.79
C GLY A 26 19.97 -8.91 14.61
N GLU A 27 20.28 -8.54 15.85
CA GLU A 27 19.40 -7.73 16.71
C GLU A 27 19.63 -6.22 16.57
N ARG A 28 20.59 -5.79 15.72
CA ARG A 28 20.85 -4.38 15.44
C ARG A 28 19.75 -3.77 14.58
N VAL A 29 18.94 -2.89 15.17
CA VAL A 29 18.04 -2.01 14.39
C VAL A 29 18.83 -0.83 13.85
N ASP A 30 18.84 -0.70 12.53
CA ASP A 30 19.54 0.33 11.77
C ASP A 30 19.01 1.75 12.05
N CYS A 31 19.93 2.63 12.49
CA CYS A 31 19.69 4.05 12.80
C CYS A 31 20.15 5.00 11.68
N PHE A 32 20.74 4.46 10.61
CA PHE A 32 21.16 5.23 9.44
C PHE A 32 20.63 4.58 8.14
N PRO A 33 19.29 4.54 7.94
CA PRO A 33 18.67 3.93 6.77
C PRO A 33 18.83 4.74 5.48
N ASP A 34 19.26 6.00 5.59
CA ASP A 34 19.66 6.87 4.50
C ASP A 34 21.09 6.60 4.01
N ALA A 35 21.42 7.03 2.80
CA ALA A 35 22.72 6.72 2.20
C ALA A 35 23.88 7.52 2.85
N GLY A 36 25.06 6.89 2.97
CA GLY A 36 26.28 7.57 3.39
C GLY A 36 26.44 7.72 4.91
N ALA A 37 26.16 6.65 5.64
CA ALA A 37 26.47 6.50 7.07
C ALA A 37 27.96 6.69 7.35
N SER A 38 28.29 7.41 8.43
CA SER A 38 29.65 7.55 8.93
C SER A 38 29.66 7.55 10.46
N GLN A 39 30.82 7.29 11.08
CA GLN A 39 30.95 7.32 12.54
C GLN A 39 30.48 8.65 13.13
N GLN A 40 30.89 9.78 12.54
CA GLN A 40 30.49 11.11 12.99
C GLN A 40 28.98 11.28 12.94
N LYS A 41 28.35 11.06 11.77
CA LYS A 41 26.89 11.22 11.61
C LYS A 41 26.09 10.27 12.50
N CYS A 42 26.61 9.07 12.76
CA CYS A 42 25.99 8.11 13.67
C CYS A 42 25.97 8.63 15.12
N LEU A 43 27.08 9.23 15.57
CA LEU A 43 27.20 9.82 16.90
C LEU A 43 26.40 11.14 17.03
N GLU A 44 26.30 11.94 15.96
CA GLU A 44 25.42 13.13 15.89
C GLU A 44 23.93 12.77 16.07
N ARG A 45 23.54 11.55 15.67
CA ARG A 45 22.22 10.96 15.95
C ARG A 45 22.13 10.27 17.33
N ALA A 46 23.13 10.39 18.20
CA ALA A 46 23.28 9.63 19.44
C ALA A 46 23.05 8.12 19.27
N CYS A 47 23.53 7.56 18.16
CA CYS A 47 23.46 6.14 17.83
C CYS A 47 24.84 5.46 17.92
N CYS A 48 24.83 4.13 17.80
CA CYS A 48 25.97 3.28 18.10
C CYS A 48 26.71 2.85 16.85
N TRP A 49 27.98 3.25 16.77
CA TRP A 49 28.88 2.88 15.68
C TRP A 49 29.73 1.66 16.04
N ARG A 50 29.50 0.53 15.37
CA ARG A 50 30.37 -0.67 15.42
C ARG A 50 30.51 -1.25 14.00
N PRO A 51 31.56 -0.87 13.24
CA PRO A 51 31.75 -1.35 11.87
C PRO A 51 32.08 -2.85 11.86
N LEU A 52 31.72 -3.51 10.76
CA LEU A 52 31.87 -4.95 10.58
C LEU A 52 32.32 -5.30 9.16
N ASN A 53 32.95 -6.46 9.03
CA ASN A 53 33.28 -7.05 7.73
C ASN A 53 32.09 -7.77 7.07
N GLU A 54 31.05 -8.11 7.85
CA GLU A 54 29.84 -8.74 7.33
C GLU A 54 29.02 -7.75 6.50
N THR A 55 28.55 -8.22 5.34
CA THR A 55 27.78 -7.39 4.40
C THR A 55 26.37 -7.14 4.95
N ASN A 56 25.90 -5.91 4.77
CA ASN A 56 24.56 -5.42 5.14
C ASN A 56 24.22 -5.35 6.65
N VAL A 57 25.08 -5.82 7.56
CA VAL A 57 24.87 -5.58 9.01
C VAL A 57 25.03 -4.10 9.32
N PRO A 58 24.08 -3.45 10.04
CA PRO A 58 24.15 -2.03 10.36
C PRO A 58 25.39 -1.70 11.20
N TRP A 59 26.26 -0.88 10.62
CA TRP A 59 27.40 -0.28 11.32
C TRP A 59 26.91 0.80 12.29
N CYS A 60 25.85 1.54 11.93
CA CYS A 60 25.14 2.47 12.80
C CYS A 60 23.79 1.88 13.24
N PHE A 61 23.62 1.64 14.53
CA PHE A 61 22.39 1.05 15.08
C PHE A 61 21.90 1.83 16.31
N PHE A 62 20.63 1.67 16.67
CA PHE A 62 20.03 2.44 17.76
C PHE A 62 20.69 2.18 19.13
N SER A 63 20.88 3.27 19.86
CA SER A 63 21.18 3.27 21.30
C SER A 63 19.89 3.12 22.13
N LYS A 64 20.01 2.87 23.44
CA LYS A 64 18.84 2.86 24.35
C LYS A 64 18.24 4.24 24.62
N ASN A 65 18.89 5.33 24.19
CA ASN A 65 18.45 6.71 24.38
C ASN A 65 17.17 7.02 23.57
N HIS A 66 16.94 6.27 22.48
CA HIS A 66 15.85 6.51 21.55
C HIS A 66 14.54 5.87 22.01
N GLY A 67 13.42 6.50 21.65
CA GLY A 67 12.08 5.97 21.87
C GLY A 67 11.18 6.97 22.60
N TYR A 68 10.17 6.42 23.26
CA TYR A 68 9.20 7.16 24.07
C TYR A 68 9.19 6.59 25.49
N SER A 69 8.59 7.29 26.44
CA SER A 69 8.30 6.79 27.79
C SER A 69 6.80 6.90 28.03
N MET A 70 6.19 5.84 28.57
CA MET A 70 4.78 5.85 28.97
C MET A 70 4.60 6.60 30.29
N VAL A 71 3.87 7.72 30.23
CA VAL A 71 3.63 8.64 31.35
C VAL A 71 2.39 8.23 32.13
N SER A 72 1.36 7.73 31.44
CA SER A 72 0.16 7.16 32.04
C SER A 72 -0.36 5.99 31.22
N GLU A 73 -1.06 5.08 31.90
CA GLU A 73 -1.86 3.99 31.33
C GLU A 73 -3.25 4.07 31.97
N SER A 74 -4.29 3.94 31.16
CA SER A 74 -5.68 3.82 31.60
C SER A 74 -6.35 2.66 30.88
N LYS A 75 -7.30 2.01 31.57
CA LYS A 75 -8.13 0.93 31.02
C LYS A 75 -9.58 1.37 31.17
N PRO A 76 -10.17 2.03 30.15
CA PRO A 76 -11.55 2.51 30.20
C PRO A 76 -12.55 1.38 30.50
N ASP A 77 -12.25 0.18 30.01
CA ASP A 77 -12.99 -1.05 30.27
C ASP A 77 -12.05 -2.28 30.15
N SER A 78 -12.61 -3.49 30.08
CA SER A 78 -11.86 -4.76 29.96
C SER A 78 -11.23 -5.03 28.59
N THR A 79 -11.60 -4.24 27.58
CA THR A 79 -11.29 -4.41 26.15
C THR A 79 -10.51 -3.25 25.54
N HIS A 80 -10.31 -2.17 26.29
CA HIS A 80 -9.56 -1.00 25.85
C HIS A 80 -8.38 -0.68 26.77
N ILE A 81 -7.25 -0.31 26.16
CA ILE A 81 -6.10 0.26 26.87
C ILE A 81 -5.71 1.55 26.16
N GLU A 82 -5.59 2.63 26.91
CA GLU A 82 -5.03 3.91 26.47
C GLU A 82 -3.73 4.19 27.23
N ALA A 83 -2.76 4.79 26.56
CA ALA A 83 -1.54 5.27 27.20
C ALA A 83 -1.04 6.58 26.57
N LYS A 84 -0.54 7.48 27.41
CA LYS A 84 0.11 8.72 26.96
C LYS A 84 1.62 8.53 26.96
N LEU A 85 2.24 8.82 25.83
CA LEU A 85 3.66 8.61 25.60
C LEU A 85 4.35 9.96 25.37
N THR A 86 5.50 10.18 26.00
CA THR A 86 6.35 11.35 25.76
C THR A 86 7.68 10.90 25.17
N ARG A 87 8.14 11.58 24.12
CA ARG A 87 9.41 11.29 23.44
C ARG A 87 10.58 11.39 24.42
N MET A 88 11.53 10.47 24.34
CA MET A 88 12.76 10.52 25.11
C MET A 88 13.74 11.55 24.53
N ASP A 89 14.64 12.05 25.38
CA ASP A 89 15.68 13.00 24.98
C ASP A 89 16.76 12.30 24.16
N ALA A 90 16.60 12.39 22.84
CA ALA A 90 17.52 11.94 21.82
C ALA A 90 17.48 12.91 20.62
N PRO A 91 18.56 13.02 19.81
CA PRO A 91 18.55 13.82 18.59
C PRO A 91 17.43 13.40 17.62
N SER A 92 17.12 14.28 16.67
CA SER A 92 16.20 13.94 15.59
C SER A 92 16.91 13.16 14.48
N LEU A 93 16.21 12.21 13.85
CA LEU A 93 16.72 11.52 12.66
C LEU A 93 16.45 12.32 11.37
N PHE A 94 15.24 12.87 11.25
CA PHE A 94 14.70 13.47 10.02
C PHE A 94 13.95 14.81 10.22
N GLY A 95 13.98 15.38 11.43
CA GLY A 95 13.21 16.57 11.81
C GLY A 95 11.77 16.26 12.25
N ALA A 96 11.07 17.29 12.72
CA ALA A 96 9.63 17.26 13.02
C ALA A 96 9.12 16.09 13.89
N ASP A 97 9.89 15.70 14.92
CA ASP A 97 9.46 14.70 15.90
C ASP A 97 8.22 15.13 16.70
N ILE A 98 7.28 14.22 16.87
CA ILE A 98 6.03 14.46 17.59
C ILE A 98 6.22 14.10 19.07
N LYS A 99 6.34 15.13 19.93
CA LYS A 99 6.77 14.94 21.32
C LYS A 99 5.81 14.13 22.19
N GLU A 100 4.51 14.19 21.89
CA GLU A 100 3.45 13.58 22.70
C GLU A 100 2.56 12.72 21.80
N LEU A 101 2.45 11.44 22.13
CA LEU A 101 1.64 10.47 21.40
C LEU A 101 0.55 9.88 22.29
N THR A 102 -0.53 9.45 21.67
CA THR A 102 -1.54 8.58 22.28
C THR A 102 -1.38 7.18 21.69
N PHE A 103 -1.12 6.20 22.56
CA PHE A 103 -1.30 4.79 22.25
C PHE A 103 -2.71 4.36 22.66
N TYR A 104 -3.34 3.56 21.81
CA TYR A 104 -4.66 2.99 22.04
C TYR A 104 -4.68 1.55 21.55
N ALA A 105 -5.32 0.65 22.29
CA ALA A 105 -5.52 -0.74 21.91
C ALA A 105 -6.96 -1.19 22.13
N GLU A 106 -7.47 -1.97 21.17
CA GLU A 106 -8.81 -2.55 21.16
C GLU A 106 -8.68 -4.08 21.09
N MET A 107 -9.20 -4.78 22.09
CA MET A 107 -9.40 -6.23 22.07
C MET A 107 -10.64 -6.53 21.20
N GLN A 108 -10.50 -6.42 19.88
CA GLN A 108 -11.60 -6.43 18.92
C GLN A 108 -12.36 -7.77 18.84
N THR A 109 -11.66 -8.89 18.79
CA THR A 109 -12.27 -10.25 18.85
C THR A 109 -11.40 -11.15 19.73
N GLU A 110 -11.84 -12.38 20.01
CA GLU A 110 -11.02 -13.38 20.69
C GLU A 110 -9.71 -13.70 19.94
N ASN A 111 -9.64 -13.37 18.64
CA ASN A 111 -8.52 -13.69 17.74
C ASN A 111 -7.85 -12.44 17.13
N ARG A 112 -8.41 -11.24 17.33
CA ARG A 112 -7.92 -9.98 16.74
C ARG A 112 -7.71 -8.90 17.80
N LEU A 113 -6.46 -8.45 17.91
CA LEU A 113 -6.06 -7.24 18.64
C LEU A 113 -5.81 -6.12 17.62
N ARG A 114 -6.32 -4.92 17.86
CA ARG A 114 -5.85 -3.70 17.18
C ARG A 114 -5.03 -2.87 18.16
N PHE A 115 -3.98 -2.21 17.69
CA PHE A 115 -3.39 -1.08 18.40
C PHE A 115 -3.01 0.05 17.43
N LYS A 116 -3.23 1.29 17.86
CA LYS A 116 -2.92 2.50 17.10
C LYS A 116 -2.05 3.45 17.93
N ILE A 117 -1.11 4.11 17.26
CA ILE A 117 -0.32 5.21 17.83
C ILE A 117 -0.54 6.46 16.97
N THR A 118 -1.03 7.53 17.60
CA THR A 118 -1.30 8.82 16.97
C THR A 118 -0.56 9.95 17.67
N ASP A 119 -0.44 11.10 17.01
CA ASP A 119 -0.18 12.38 17.67
C ASP A 119 -1.28 12.64 18.71
N ALA A 120 -0.91 13.16 19.88
CA ALA A 120 -1.84 13.46 20.98
C ALA A 120 -2.59 14.80 20.81
N ASN A 121 -2.07 15.69 19.97
CA ASN A 121 -2.47 17.09 19.85
C ASN A 121 -3.01 17.46 18.46
N GLN A 122 -2.68 16.69 17.41
CA GLN A 122 -3.13 16.95 16.04
C GLN A 122 -3.68 15.69 15.36
N ALA A 123 -4.77 15.84 14.60
CA ALA A 123 -5.25 14.77 13.73
C ALA A 123 -4.27 14.56 12.57
N ARG A 124 -3.99 13.30 12.24
CA ARG A 124 -3.13 12.89 11.13
C ARG A 124 -3.93 12.08 10.12
N PHE A 125 -3.39 11.90 8.91
CA PHE A 125 -4.03 11.05 7.91
C PHE A 125 -4.18 9.60 8.42
N GLU A 126 -5.40 9.12 8.43
CA GLU A 126 -5.75 7.70 8.63
C GLU A 126 -6.42 7.20 7.34
N VAL A 127 -6.19 5.93 6.97
CA VAL A 127 -6.71 5.37 5.73
C VAL A 127 -8.24 5.25 5.81
N PRO A 128 -9.02 5.90 4.93
CA PRO A 128 -10.49 5.82 4.94
C PRO A 128 -10.96 4.51 4.28
N HIS A 129 -10.67 3.38 4.93
CA HIS A 129 -10.90 2.05 4.37
C HIS A 129 -12.39 1.65 4.38
N GLU A 130 -12.95 1.34 3.22
CA GLU A 130 -14.38 1.08 3.00
C GLU A 130 -14.99 -0.08 3.82
N HIS A 131 -14.24 -1.17 4.03
CA HIS A 131 -14.69 -2.33 4.80
C HIS A 131 -14.25 -2.38 6.28
N VAL A 132 -13.18 -1.69 6.67
CA VAL A 132 -12.68 -1.74 8.05
C VAL A 132 -13.48 -0.78 8.91
N GLN A 133 -14.33 -1.33 9.78
CA GLN A 133 -15.21 -0.58 10.66
C GLN A 133 -14.80 -0.75 12.13
N SER A 134 -15.05 0.27 12.94
CA SER A 134 -15.01 0.13 14.40
C SER A 134 -16.09 -0.88 14.83
N LEU A 135 -15.70 -1.85 15.66
CA LEU A 135 -16.65 -2.82 16.21
C LEU A 135 -17.43 -2.20 17.38
N SER A 136 -18.74 -2.44 17.42
CA SER A 136 -19.59 -2.13 18.58
C SER A 136 -19.52 -3.20 19.66
N ASP A 137 -19.17 -4.42 19.29
CA ASP A 137 -19.38 -5.62 20.08
C ASP A 137 -18.09 -6.01 20.81
N THR A 138 -18.19 -6.27 22.09
CA THR A 138 -17.06 -6.80 22.88
C THR A 138 -16.91 -8.32 22.66
N PRO A 139 -15.68 -8.87 22.75
CA PRO A 139 -15.46 -10.32 22.69
C PRO A 139 -16.26 -11.04 23.77
N ASN A 140 -16.95 -12.10 23.38
CA ASN A 140 -17.81 -12.88 24.28
C ASN A 140 -17.08 -14.09 24.87
N GLY A 141 -15.98 -14.52 24.25
CA GLY A 141 -15.11 -15.60 24.70
C GLY A 141 -13.78 -15.13 25.31
N PRO A 142 -12.99 -16.07 25.86
CA PRO A 142 -11.65 -15.77 26.35
C PRO A 142 -10.71 -15.40 25.19
N LEU A 143 -9.94 -14.33 25.35
CA LEU A 143 -8.97 -13.88 24.36
C LEU A 143 -7.84 -14.91 24.17
N LYS A 144 -7.53 -15.25 22.90
CA LYS A 144 -6.39 -16.13 22.55
C LYS A 144 -5.03 -15.41 22.58
N TYR A 145 -5.04 -14.16 23.02
CA TYR A 145 -3.87 -13.30 23.16
C TYR A 145 -3.95 -12.44 24.43
N ARG A 146 -2.80 -11.92 24.87
CA ARG A 146 -2.70 -10.84 25.86
C ARG A 146 -1.70 -9.80 25.39
N LEU A 147 -1.97 -8.54 25.73
CA LEU A 147 -1.11 -7.39 25.48
C LEU A 147 -0.41 -6.98 26.79
N GLU A 148 0.88 -6.73 26.71
CA GLU A 148 1.74 -6.27 27.80
C GLU A 148 2.47 -5.00 27.34
N LEU A 149 2.35 -3.91 28.10
CA LEU A 149 3.01 -2.64 27.81
C LEU A 149 4.27 -2.49 28.67
N ILE A 150 5.34 -1.99 28.07
CA ILE A 150 6.63 -1.72 28.70
C ILE A 150 6.79 -0.21 28.79
N GLN A 151 7.22 0.30 29.96
CA GLN A 151 7.12 1.72 30.26
C GLN A 151 8.24 2.58 29.66
N LYS A 152 9.50 2.16 29.77
CA LYS A 152 10.68 2.95 29.36
C LYS A 152 11.88 2.08 28.95
N PRO A 153 12.38 2.17 27.70
CA PRO A 153 11.68 2.77 26.56
C PRO A 153 10.32 2.07 26.33
N PHE A 154 9.37 2.81 25.78
CA PHE A 154 8.04 2.29 25.48
C PHE A 154 8.12 1.18 24.44
N GLY A 155 7.39 0.10 24.70
CA GLY A 155 7.21 -0.99 23.76
C GLY A 155 6.03 -1.86 24.18
N LEU A 156 5.66 -2.79 23.32
CA LEU A 156 4.56 -3.72 23.57
C LEU A 156 4.96 -5.15 23.24
N LYS A 157 4.37 -6.09 23.97
CA LYS A 157 4.50 -7.53 23.75
C LYS A 157 3.13 -8.15 23.61
N VAL A 158 2.89 -8.80 22.48
CA VAL A 158 1.67 -9.59 22.24
C VAL A 158 2.01 -11.06 22.38
N TRP A 159 1.36 -11.71 23.35
CA TRP A 159 1.54 -13.12 23.65
C TRP A 159 0.30 -13.90 23.23
N ARG A 160 0.49 -15.09 22.69
CA ARG A 160 -0.55 -16.12 22.54
C ARG A 160 -0.78 -16.78 23.90
N THR A 161 -2.05 -16.90 24.32
CA THR A 161 -2.44 -17.44 25.64
C THR A 161 -2.69 -18.95 25.65
N THR A 162 -2.76 -19.61 24.48
CA THR A 162 -2.83 -21.08 24.41
C THR A 162 -1.57 -21.70 25.02
N SER A 163 -1.71 -22.68 25.92
CA SER A 163 -0.56 -23.27 26.62
C SER A 163 0.33 -24.12 25.70
N PRO A 164 1.67 -23.98 25.76
CA PRO A 164 2.43 -22.99 26.51
C PRO A 164 2.36 -21.59 25.85
N GLU A 165 2.31 -20.53 26.66
CA GLU A 165 2.29 -19.16 26.14
C GLU A 165 3.46 -18.90 25.17
N LYS A 166 3.19 -18.14 24.10
CA LYS A 166 4.18 -17.85 23.06
C LYS A 166 4.14 -16.39 22.64
N LEU A 167 5.27 -15.70 22.80
CA LEU A 167 5.48 -14.34 22.31
C LEU A 167 5.34 -14.30 20.79
N LEU A 168 4.43 -13.47 20.28
CA LEU A 168 4.12 -13.35 18.84
C LEU A 168 4.74 -12.10 18.21
N PHE A 169 4.78 -11.00 18.97
CA PHE A 169 5.19 -9.69 18.50
C PHE A 169 5.81 -8.92 19.67
N ASP A 170 7.09 -8.60 19.59
CA ASP A 170 7.83 -7.89 20.65
C ASP A 170 8.52 -6.65 20.10
N THR A 171 7.99 -5.47 20.41
CA THR A 171 8.57 -4.21 19.93
C THR A 171 9.71 -3.68 20.78
N THR A 172 10.04 -4.32 21.91
CA THR A 172 11.23 -3.92 22.72
C THR A 172 12.56 -4.19 22.00
N PHE A 173 12.50 -4.83 20.84
CA PHE A 173 13.60 -5.03 19.89
C PHE A 173 14.18 -3.73 19.32
N GLY A 174 13.39 -2.65 19.21
CA GLY A 174 13.84 -1.38 18.64
C GLY A 174 13.00 -0.19 19.11
N PRO A 175 13.53 1.04 19.00
CA PRO A 175 12.79 2.21 19.45
C PRO A 175 11.62 2.54 18.51
N LEU A 176 10.51 2.97 19.10
CA LEU A 176 9.48 3.72 18.40
C LEU A 176 10.05 5.07 17.97
N VAL A 177 10.03 5.35 16.66
CA VAL A 177 10.30 6.69 16.11
C VAL A 177 9.01 7.22 15.50
N PHE A 178 8.67 8.47 15.80
CA PHE A 178 7.45 9.09 15.32
C PHE A 178 7.70 10.58 15.06
N ALA A 179 7.82 10.92 13.78
CA ALA A 179 7.95 12.26 13.25
C ALA A 179 6.95 12.44 12.10
N ASP A 180 6.69 13.67 11.70
CA ASP A 180 5.67 13.98 10.69
C ASP A 180 5.83 13.18 9.38
N GLN A 181 7.07 13.06 8.89
CA GLN A 181 7.40 12.33 7.66
C GLN A 181 8.32 11.11 7.90
N TYR A 182 8.40 10.62 9.14
CA TYR A 182 9.12 9.37 9.43
C TYR A 182 8.55 8.66 10.68
N LEU A 183 7.87 7.55 10.45
CA LEU A 183 7.34 6.68 11.51
C LEU A 183 8.01 5.32 11.40
N GLN A 184 8.53 4.80 12.51
CA GLN A 184 9.19 3.49 12.57
C GLN A 184 8.75 2.68 13.79
N LEU A 185 8.40 1.42 13.54
CA LEU A 185 8.19 0.41 14.57
C LEU A 185 8.88 -0.89 14.16
N SER A 186 9.68 -1.45 15.07
CA SER A 186 10.33 -2.76 14.89
C SER A 186 9.64 -3.80 15.77
N ALA A 187 9.60 -5.06 15.34
CA ALA A 187 9.13 -6.16 16.17
C ALA A 187 9.91 -7.46 15.91
N LYS A 188 10.31 -8.14 16.99
CA LYS A 188 10.86 -9.51 16.95
C LYS A 188 9.70 -10.51 16.82
N LEU A 189 9.86 -11.49 15.94
CA LEU A 189 8.86 -12.51 15.61
C LEU A 189 9.31 -13.90 16.12
N PRO A 190 8.37 -14.83 16.39
CA PRO A 190 8.68 -16.14 16.96
C PRO A 190 9.35 -17.15 16.01
N SER A 191 9.48 -16.86 14.71
CA SER A 191 10.09 -17.78 13.74
C SER A 191 10.44 -17.10 12.43
N HIS A 192 11.33 -17.72 11.65
CA HIS A 192 11.66 -17.33 10.26
C HIS A 192 10.62 -17.77 9.21
N ASN A 193 9.48 -18.34 9.62
CA ASN A 193 8.41 -18.75 8.70
C ASN A 193 7.45 -17.58 8.48
N ILE A 194 7.87 -16.63 7.63
CA ILE A 194 7.16 -15.40 7.31
C ILE A 194 6.65 -15.47 5.86
N TYR A 195 5.43 -15.02 5.61
CA TYR A 195 4.73 -15.07 4.32
C TYR A 195 3.89 -13.79 4.14
N GLY A 196 3.48 -13.47 2.91
CA GLY A 196 2.76 -12.23 2.59
C GLY A 196 3.70 -11.09 2.20
N LEU A 197 3.31 -9.83 2.48
CA LEU A 197 3.86 -8.61 1.87
C LEU A 197 3.62 -8.55 0.34
N GLY A 198 3.61 -7.35 -0.25
CA GLY A 198 3.43 -7.20 -1.69
C GLY A 198 3.06 -5.78 -2.13
N GLU A 199 2.98 -5.52 -3.44
CA GLU A 199 3.25 -6.47 -4.53
C GLU A 199 4.74 -6.49 -4.92
N HIS A 200 5.36 -7.68 -4.92
CA HIS A 200 6.78 -7.87 -5.25
C HIS A 200 7.02 -9.27 -5.84
N VAL A 201 8.12 -9.43 -6.59
CA VAL A 201 8.63 -10.77 -6.97
C VAL A 201 9.64 -11.24 -5.91
N HIS A 202 9.16 -12.03 -4.95
CA HIS A 202 9.94 -12.54 -3.82
C HIS A 202 10.95 -13.66 -4.18
N GLN A 203 10.89 -14.23 -5.38
CA GLN A 203 11.59 -15.47 -5.83
C GLN A 203 11.23 -16.75 -5.05
N THR A 204 10.92 -16.66 -3.76
CA THR A 204 10.48 -17.76 -2.89
C THR A 204 9.26 -17.33 -2.07
N PHE A 205 8.40 -18.27 -1.69
CA PHE A 205 7.14 -17.95 -0.99
C PHE A 205 7.34 -17.68 0.51
N ARG A 206 8.18 -18.47 1.19
CA ARG A 206 8.66 -18.13 2.53
C ARG A 206 9.74 -17.07 2.38
N HIS A 207 9.60 -15.94 3.06
CA HIS A 207 10.63 -14.92 3.07
C HIS A 207 11.97 -15.51 3.52
N ASP A 208 13.01 -15.22 2.76
CA ASP A 208 14.39 -15.24 3.27
C ASP A 208 14.49 -14.24 4.43
N THR A 209 15.54 -14.35 5.23
CA THR A 209 15.86 -13.43 6.33
C THR A 209 17.39 -13.30 6.41
N ASN A 210 18.00 -12.44 5.57
CA ASN A 210 19.36 -11.84 5.60
C ASN A 210 19.52 -10.41 4.90
N TRP A 211 19.29 -9.30 5.66
CA TRP A 211 19.28 -7.79 5.42
C TRP A 211 18.49 -6.99 4.30
N LYS A 212 17.36 -6.26 4.64
CA LYS A 212 16.56 -5.31 3.75
C LYS A 212 15.75 -4.13 4.38
N THR A 213 15.05 -3.37 3.51
CA THR A 213 13.60 -2.96 3.58
C THR A 213 12.82 -3.36 2.29
N TRP A 214 11.61 -4.00 2.30
CA TRP A 214 10.77 -4.28 1.09
C TRP A 214 9.91 -3.02 0.80
N PRO A 215 10.12 -2.26 -0.28
CA PRO A 215 9.43 -0.98 -0.47
C PRO A 215 8.00 -1.20 -0.97
N ILE A 216 7.00 -0.77 -0.21
CA ILE A 216 5.59 -0.83 -0.62
C ILE A 216 5.14 0.57 -1.05
N PHE A 217 5.01 0.76 -2.36
CA PHE A 217 4.41 1.94 -2.99
C PHE A 217 3.89 1.51 -4.37
N THR A 218 2.64 1.84 -4.70
CA THR A 218 2.01 1.44 -5.97
C THR A 218 2.69 2.13 -7.15
N ARG A 219 3.26 1.35 -8.07
CA ARG A 219 4.13 1.88 -9.13
C ARG A 219 4.10 0.98 -10.37
N ASP A 220 3.96 1.58 -11.55
CA ASP A 220 4.30 0.88 -12.80
C ASP A 220 5.81 0.63 -12.86
N ALA A 221 6.20 -0.63 -12.77
CA ALA A 221 7.58 -1.09 -12.93
C ALA A 221 7.63 -2.57 -13.31
N PHE A 222 8.59 -2.93 -14.17
CA PHE A 222 8.97 -4.34 -14.32
C PHE A 222 9.57 -4.90 -13.01
N PRO A 223 9.44 -6.21 -12.74
CA PRO A 223 9.92 -6.82 -11.51
C PRO A 223 11.42 -6.62 -11.24
N ASN A 224 11.73 -5.78 -10.25
CA ASN A 224 13.10 -5.54 -9.78
C ASN A 224 13.24 -6.00 -8.32
N GLY A 225 14.25 -6.85 -8.05
CA GLY A 225 14.45 -7.52 -6.76
C GLY A 225 15.12 -6.70 -5.66
N VAL A 226 15.03 -7.21 -4.42
CA VAL A 226 15.56 -6.69 -3.14
C VAL A 226 15.78 -7.92 -2.19
N THR A 227 16.47 -7.94 -1.00
CA THR A 227 16.72 -9.19 -0.16
C THR A 227 16.57 -9.00 1.40
N ILE A 228 15.82 -9.79 2.23
CA ILE A 228 15.11 -9.52 3.57
C ILE A 228 16.00 -9.49 4.86
N GLN A 229 15.73 -8.82 6.02
CA GLN A 229 16.51 -8.77 7.33
C GLN A 229 16.97 -10.12 8.02
N PRO A 230 18.14 -10.30 8.74
CA PRO A 230 18.65 -11.61 9.24
C PRO A 230 18.00 -12.22 10.46
N ALA A 231 17.64 -11.38 11.42
CA ALA A 231 16.75 -11.82 12.48
C ALA A 231 15.36 -12.05 11.89
N PRO A 232 14.53 -12.92 12.50
CA PRO A 232 13.10 -12.93 12.24
C PRO A 232 12.49 -11.71 12.95
N ALA A 233 12.84 -10.53 12.46
CA ALA A 233 12.37 -9.25 12.94
C ALA A 233 11.94 -8.43 11.73
N VAL A 234 10.87 -7.67 11.91
CA VAL A 234 10.34 -6.77 10.89
C VAL A 234 10.46 -5.35 11.40
N THR A 235 10.94 -4.45 10.53
CA THR A 235 10.95 -3.01 10.80
C THR A 235 10.08 -2.33 9.76
N PHE A 236 8.95 -1.79 10.21
CA PHE A 236 8.09 -0.94 9.39
C PHE A 236 8.65 0.47 9.40
N ARG A 237 8.78 1.08 8.23
CA ARG A 237 9.17 2.49 8.03
C ARG A 237 8.18 3.11 7.05
N THR A 238 7.49 4.16 7.46
CA THR A 238 6.54 4.91 6.60
C THR A 238 6.79 6.41 6.70
N ILE A 239 6.39 7.14 5.67
CA ILE A 239 6.69 8.57 5.46
C ILE A 239 5.52 9.50 5.84
N GLY A 240 4.53 8.99 6.58
CA GLY A 240 3.39 9.79 7.02
C GLY A 240 2.27 8.96 7.64
N GLY A 241 1.16 9.63 7.95
CA GLY A 241 -0.03 9.02 8.55
C GLY A 241 0.14 8.67 10.03
N VAL A 242 -0.35 7.51 10.43
CA VAL A 242 -0.30 6.95 11.80
C VAL A 242 0.24 5.51 11.77
N LEU A 243 0.55 4.95 12.95
CA LEU A 243 0.83 3.52 13.08
C LEU A 243 -0.43 2.80 13.59
N ASP A 244 -1.25 2.26 12.69
CA ASP A 244 -2.43 1.43 13.03
C ASP A 244 -2.17 -0.03 12.64
N PHE A 245 -2.16 -0.92 13.62
CA PHE A 245 -1.74 -2.32 13.49
C PHE A 245 -2.83 -3.28 13.97
N TYR A 246 -2.98 -4.40 13.25
CA TYR A 246 -3.84 -5.51 13.62
C TYR A 246 -3.00 -6.78 13.80
N ILE A 247 -3.12 -7.44 14.95
CA ILE A 247 -2.47 -8.72 15.26
C ILE A 247 -3.54 -9.82 15.29
N LEU A 248 -3.38 -10.80 14.41
CA LEU A 248 -4.37 -11.85 14.13
C LEU A 248 -3.83 -13.22 14.58
N VAL A 249 -4.62 -13.94 15.37
CA VAL A 249 -4.19 -15.15 16.09
C VAL A 249 -5.07 -16.34 15.74
N GLY A 250 -4.65 -17.10 14.73
CA GLY A 250 -5.27 -18.37 14.33
C GLY A 250 -4.53 -19.61 14.88
N GLU A 251 -5.21 -20.75 14.93
CA GLU A 251 -4.61 -22.06 15.26
C GLU A 251 -3.91 -22.71 14.06
N THR A 252 -4.33 -22.36 12.83
CA THR A 252 -3.66 -22.73 11.56
C THR A 252 -3.38 -21.47 10.72
N PRO A 253 -2.54 -21.53 9.68
CA PRO A 253 -2.35 -20.43 8.73
C PRO A 253 -3.65 -19.98 8.08
N GLU A 254 -4.53 -20.91 7.72
CA GLU A 254 -5.83 -20.64 7.11
C GLU A 254 -6.75 -19.86 8.05
N ALA A 255 -6.72 -20.16 9.36
CA ALA A 255 -7.47 -19.40 10.36
C ALA A 255 -6.98 -17.95 10.50
N VAL A 256 -5.68 -17.68 10.25
CA VAL A 256 -5.14 -16.31 10.20
C VAL A 256 -5.64 -15.58 8.95
N VAL A 257 -5.66 -16.26 7.79
CA VAL A 257 -6.19 -15.70 6.53
C VAL A 257 -7.71 -15.45 6.61
N ASP A 258 -8.46 -16.35 7.25
CA ASP A 258 -9.89 -16.15 7.52
C ASP A 258 -10.13 -14.93 8.41
N GLU A 259 -9.39 -14.77 9.50
CA GLU A 259 -9.53 -13.59 10.37
C GLU A 259 -9.08 -12.28 9.69
N PHE A 260 -8.08 -12.35 8.80
CA PHE A 260 -7.65 -11.19 7.98
C PHE A 260 -8.75 -10.78 6.98
N THR A 261 -9.30 -11.73 6.24
CA THR A 261 -10.38 -11.45 5.26
C THR A 261 -11.72 -11.09 5.92
N LYS A 262 -11.96 -11.44 7.19
CA LYS A 262 -13.08 -10.85 7.96
C LYS A 262 -12.87 -9.37 8.26
N LEU A 263 -11.63 -8.93 8.47
CA LEU A 263 -11.29 -7.55 8.80
C LEU A 263 -11.35 -6.65 7.55
N ILE A 264 -10.63 -7.01 6.49
CA ILE A 264 -10.45 -6.13 5.31
C ILE A 264 -11.54 -6.28 4.24
N GLY A 265 -12.49 -7.20 4.45
CA GLY A 265 -13.46 -7.60 3.43
C GLY A 265 -13.10 -8.97 2.83
N ARG A 266 -14.11 -9.84 2.69
CA ARG A 266 -13.92 -11.15 2.07
C ARG A 266 -13.85 -11.00 0.55
N PRO A 267 -13.05 -11.83 -0.16
CA PRO A 267 -13.05 -11.82 -1.61
C PRO A 267 -14.46 -12.07 -2.15
N PHE A 268 -14.84 -11.32 -3.18
CA PHE A 268 -16.12 -11.53 -3.87
C PHE A 268 -16.14 -12.92 -4.54
N ILE A 269 -17.33 -13.48 -4.71
CA ILE A 269 -17.50 -14.74 -5.46
C ILE A 269 -17.43 -14.38 -6.95
N PRO A 270 -16.42 -14.86 -7.70
CA PRO A 270 -16.31 -14.56 -9.12
C PRO A 270 -17.44 -15.24 -9.92
N PRO A 271 -17.89 -14.65 -11.04
CA PRO A 271 -18.84 -15.31 -11.92
C PRO A 271 -18.19 -16.55 -12.54
N TYR A 272 -18.93 -17.66 -12.62
CA TYR A 272 -18.37 -18.98 -12.97
C TYR A 272 -17.54 -18.99 -14.27
N TRP A 273 -17.94 -18.21 -15.28
CA TRP A 273 -17.24 -18.10 -16.56
C TRP A 273 -15.81 -17.54 -16.43
N SER A 274 -15.49 -16.74 -15.39
CA SER A 274 -14.15 -16.17 -15.22
C SER A 274 -13.14 -17.18 -14.67
N LEU A 275 -13.58 -18.39 -14.32
CA LEU A 275 -12.71 -19.53 -14.02
C LEU A 275 -12.26 -20.28 -15.29
N GLY A 276 -12.90 -19.98 -16.43
CA GLY A 276 -12.52 -20.51 -17.74
C GLY A 276 -11.22 -19.91 -18.27
N PHE A 277 -10.66 -20.52 -19.32
CA PHE A 277 -9.45 -20.00 -19.95
C PHE A 277 -9.74 -18.71 -20.71
N GLN A 278 -8.80 -17.78 -20.65
CA GLN A 278 -8.97 -16.42 -21.16
C GLN A 278 -7.78 -16.04 -22.04
N LEU A 279 -8.05 -15.36 -23.15
CA LEU A 279 -7.05 -15.04 -24.17
C LEU A 279 -6.98 -13.53 -24.38
N SER A 280 -5.77 -12.99 -24.30
CA SER A 280 -5.46 -11.58 -24.45
C SER A 280 -4.12 -11.37 -25.15
N ARG A 281 -3.92 -10.16 -25.66
CA ARG A 281 -2.68 -9.63 -26.22
C ARG A 281 -2.81 -8.11 -26.29
N TRP A 282 -1.73 -7.42 -25.97
CA TRP A 282 -1.53 -6.03 -26.37
C TRP A 282 -1.25 -5.94 -27.87
N ASP A 283 -2.02 -5.13 -28.60
CA ASP A 283 -1.90 -4.89 -30.04
C ASP A 283 -2.16 -6.13 -30.92
N TYR A 284 -3.45 -6.48 -31.09
CA TYR A 284 -3.90 -7.29 -32.23
C TYR A 284 -3.89 -6.46 -33.53
N GLY A 285 -4.04 -5.14 -33.42
CA GLY A 285 -3.89 -4.16 -34.50
C GLY A 285 -5.11 -4.03 -35.43
N SER A 286 -6.04 -5.00 -35.40
CA SER A 286 -7.35 -4.94 -36.07
C SER A 286 -8.32 -6.01 -35.55
N LEU A 287 -9.62 -5.76 -35.71
CA LEU A 287 -10.67 -6.73 -35.36
C LEU A 287 -10.66 -7.99 -36.25
N GLU A 288 -10.10 -7.92 -37.46
CA GLU A 288 -9.91 -9.08 -38.33
C GLU A 288 -8.91 -10.08 -37.72
N GLU A 289 -7.81 -9.59 -37.15
CA GLU A 289 -6.82 -10.44 -36.47
C GLU A 289 -7.37 -11.03 -35.18
N VAL A 290 -8.13 -10.27 -34.38
CA VAL A 290 -8.85 -10.80 -33.21
C VAL A 290 -9.74 -11.98 -33.63
N LYS A 291 -10.54 -11.82 -34.69
CA LYS A 291 -11.41 -12.90 -35.21
C LYS A 291 -10.63 -14.12 -35.69
N LYS A 292 -9.51 -13.94 -36.40
CA LYS A 292 -8.61 -15.06 -36.80
C LYS A 292 -8.06 -15.81 -35.58
N VAL A 293 -7.70 -15.10 -34.52
CA VAL A 293 -7.17 -15.68 -33.29
C VAL A 293 -8.28 -16.43 -32.53
N VAL A 294 -9.50 -15.89 -32.44
CA VAL A 294 -10.64 -16.60 -31.86
C VAL A 294 -10.93 -17.90 -32.62
N GLU A 295 -11.06 -17.81 -33.95
CA GLU A 295 -11.45 -18.96 -34.76
C GLU A 295 -10.42 -20.09 -34.77
N ARG A 296 -9.11 -19.78 -34.86
CA ARG A 296 -8.09 -20.85 -34.84
C ARG A 296 -8.02 -21.59 -33.50
N ASN A 297 -8.35 -20.93 -32.39
CA ASN A 297 -8.40 -21.58 -31.06
C ASN A 297 -9.67 -22.44 -30.92
N ARG A 298 -10.82 -21.96 -31.41
CA ARG A 298 -12.06 -22.77 -31.50
C ARG A 298 -11.87 -23.99 -32.40
N GLN A 299 -11.19 -23.85 -33.55
CA GLN A 299 -10.86 -24.95 -34.47
C GLN A 299 -9.87 -25.96 -33.89
N ALA A 300 -9.14 -25.59 -32.83
CA ALA A 300 -8.25 -26.48 -32.09
C ALA A 300 -8.93 -27.14 -30.87
N ASP A 301 -10.27 -27.00 -30.75
CA ASP A 301 -11.09 -27.46 -29.61
C ASP A 301 -10.55 -27.00 -28.24
N LEU A 302 -9.90 -25.83 -28.18
CA LEU A 302 -9.38 -25.28 -26.92
C LEU A 302 -10.55 -24.86 -26.01
N PRO A 303 -10.63 -25.35 -24.76
CA PRO A 303 -11.54 -24.79 -23.75
C PRO A 303 -11.18 -23.33 -23.55
N TYR A 304 -12.13 -22.43 -23.84
CA TYR A 304 -11.84 -21.02 -24.01
C TYR A 304 -13.12 -20.20 -23.80
N ASP A 305 -13.16 -19.39 -22.75
CA ASP A 305 -14.37 -18.70 -22.31
C ASP A 305 -14.35 -17.20 -22.62
N VAL A 306 -13.18 -16.54 -22.61
CA VAL A 306 -13.11 -15.06 -22.56
C VAL A 306 -12.09 -14.45 -23.54
N GLN A 307 -12.54 -13.66 -24.52
CA GLN A 307 -11.65 -12.81 -25.34
C GLN A 307 -11.51 -11.42 -24.72
N TYR A 308 -10.27 -10.95 -24.62
CA TYR A 308 -9.95 -9.56 -24.31
C TYR A 308 -9.64 -8.75 -25.57
N THR A 309 -9.92 -7.45 -25.56
CA THR A 309 -9.19 -6.49 -26.41
C THR A 309 -8.50 -5.43 -25.57
N ASP A 310 -7.23 -5.23 -25.87
CA ASP A 310 -6.37 -4.19 -25.30
C ASP A 310 -6.60 -2.85 -26.02
N ILE A 311 -5.85 -1.80 -25.68
CA ILE A 311 -6.06 -0.40 -26.09
C ILE A 311 -6.07 -0.16 -27.61
N ASP A 312 -5.69 -1.13 -28.42
CA ASP A 312 -5.79 -1.09 -29.87
C ASP A 312 -7.24 -1.11 -30.39
N TYR A 313 -8.23 -1.49 -29.58
CA TYR A 313 -9.65 -1.35 -29.95
C TYR A 313 -10.13 0.11 -29.95
N MET A 314 -9.50 1.00 -29.17
CA MET A 314 -9.96 2.35 -28.88
C MET A 314 -9.57 3.38 -29.96
N GLU A 315 -10.41 4.37 -30.21
CA GLU A 315 -10.07 5.49 -31.11
C GLU A 315 -8.92 6.30 -30.50
N ASN A 316 -7.71 6.22 -31.09
CA ASN A 316 -6.51 6.87 -30.57
C ASN A 316 -6.26 6.61 -29.07
N LYS A 317 -6.57 5.40 -28.58
CA LYS A 317 -6.38 4.99 -27.17
C LYS A 317 -7.22 5.82 -26.17
N LYS A 318 -8.31 6.46 -26.63
CA LYS A 318 -9.27 7.15 -25.76
C LYS A 318 -10.29 6.16 -25.20
N ILE A 319 -10.45 6.15 -23.88
CA ILE A 319 -11.45 5.33 -23.21
C ILE A 319 -12.88 5.66 -23.67
N PHE A 320 -13.80 4.71 -23.51
CA PHE A 320 -15.20 4.82 -23.95
C PHE A 320 -15.39 5.11 -25.46
N THR A 321 -14.39 4.81 -26.29
CA THR A 321 -14.46 4.87 -27.75
C THR A 321 -14.01 3.56 -28.38
N TYR A 322 -14.29 3.36 -29.67
CA TYR A 322 -13.65 2.32 -30.48
C TYR A 322 -13.25 2.87 -31.86
N ASP A 323 -12.21 2.28 -32.45
CA ASP A 323 -11.64 2.68 -33.74
C ASP A 323 -12.60 2.32 -34.89
N MET A 324 -13.10 3.36 -35.57
CA MET A 324 -14.11 3.21 -36.63
C MET A 324 -13.56 2.73 -37.98
N ASP A 325 -12.23 2.58 -38.14
CA ASP A 325 -11.61 2.05 -39.35
C ASP A 325 -11.25 0.57 -39.18
N LYS A 326 -10.63 0.22 -38.05
CA LYS A 326 -10.07 -1.11 -37.75
C LYS A 326 -10.95 -1.98 -36.87
N PHE A 327 -11.83 -1.37 -36.09
CA PHE A 327 -12.73 -2.01 -35.14
C PHE A 327 -14.19 -1.61 -35.35
N ALA A 328 -14.55 -1.08 -36.53
CA ALA A 328 -15.91 -0.64 -36.89
C ALA A 328 -17.04 -1.64 -36.55
N ALA A 329 -16.73 -2.94 -36.58
CA ALA A 329 -17.66 -4.03 -36.29
C ALA A 329 -17.54 -4.60 -34.86
N LEU A 330 -17.00 -3.84 -33.90
CA LEU A 330 -16.83 -4.25 -32.49
C LEU A 330 -18.15 -4.60 -31.79
N PRO A 331 -19.26 -3.84 -31.98
CA PRO A 331 -20.56 -4.21 -31.41
C PRO A 331 -21.02 -5.61 -31.86
N GLN A 332 -20.89 -5.92 -33.16
CA GLN A 332 -21.27 -7.21 -33.73
C GLN A 332 -20.27 -8.32 -33.34
N PHE A 333 -19.03 -7.97 -32.98
CA PHE A 333 -18.09 -8.93 -32.42
C PHE A 333 -18.43 -9.33 -30.98
N ALA A 334 -18.92 -8.40 -30.15
CA ALA A 334 -19.42 -8.73 -28.82
C ALA A 334 -20.59 -9.73 -28.91
N ASP A 335 -21.59 -9.44 -29.76
CA ASP A 335 -22.71 -10.35 -30.05
C ASP A 335 -22.22 -11.72 -30.58
N TYR A 336 -21.21 -11.73 -31.46
CA TYR A 336 -20.59 -12.96 -31.99
C TYR A 336 -19.87 -13.82 -30.94
N MET A 337 -19.33 -13.23 -29.87
CA MET A 337 -18.78 -13.98 -28.75
C MET A 337 -19.92 -14.61 -27.93
N HIS A 338 -20.99 -13.84 -27.68
CA HIS A 338 -22.17 -14.30 -26.93
C HIS A 338 -22.92 -15.44 -27.64
N ASP A 339 -23.09 -15.36 -28.97
CA ASP A 339 -23.68 -16.41 -29.82
C ASP A 339 -22.96 -17.77 -29.73
N LYS A 340 -21.73 -17.78 -29.22
CA LYS A 340 -20.90 -18.98 -29.02
C LYS A 340 -20.73 -19.35 -27.55
N GLY A 341 -21.50 -18.72 -26.65
CA GLY A 341 -21.44 -18.95 -25.21
C GLY A 341 -20.21 -18.35 -24.52
N GLN A 342 -19.39 -17.59 -25.25
CA GLN A 342 -18.18 -16.96 -24.73
C GLN A 342 -18.48 -15.54 -24.21
N LYS A 343 -17.43 -14.94 -23.63
CA LYS A 343 -17.43 -13.64 -22.97
C LYS A 343 -16.43 -12.70 -23.62
N TYR A 344 -16.73 -11.42 -23.54
CA TYR A 344 -15.93 -10.37 -24.14
C TYR A 344 -15.59 -9.28 -23.12
N ILE A 345 -14.30 -9.03 -22.91
CA ILE A 345 -13.79 -8.03 -21.97
C ILE A 345 -12.98 -6.99 -22.72
N VAL A 346 -13.15 -5.73 -22.32
CA VAL A 346 -12.37 -4.60 -22.81
C VAL A 346 -11.47 -4.07 -21.69
N ILE A 347 -10.26 -3.65 -22.05
CA ILE A 347 -9.40 -2.87 -21.15
C ILE A 347 -10.00 -1.47 -20.91
N LEU A 348 -9.76 -0.89 -19.74
CA LEU A 348 -10.13 0.48 -19.41
C LEU A 348 -9.02 1.15 -18.60
N ASP A 349 -8.34 2.14 -19.21
CA ASP A 349 -7.41 3.02 -18.51
C ASP A 349 -8.17 4.02 -17.59
N PRO A 350 -7.56 4.49 -16.50
CA PRO A 350 -8.18 5.52 -15.66
C PRO A 350 -8.06 6.93 -16.27
N ALA A 351 -7.05 7.17 -17.11
CA ALA A 351 -6.71 8.52 -17.57
C ALA A 351 -7.55 8.95 -18.79
N VAL A 352 -8.07 10.19 -18.75
CA VAL A 352 -8.95 10.74 -19.79
C VAL A 352 -8.19 11.75 -20.63
N SER A 353 -8.10 11.53 -21.95
CA SER A 353 -7.42 12.44 -22.88
C SER A 353 -8.02 13.85 -22.85
N THR A 354 -7.18 14.88 -22.86
CA THR A 354 -7.62 16.27 -23.07
C THR A 354 -7.89 16.61 -24.55
N GLY A 355 -7.46 15.72 -25.46
CA GLY A 355 -7.65 15.87 -26.90
C GLY A 355 -9.04 15.46 -27.40
N GLN A 356 -9.47 16.07 -28.49
CA GLN A 356 -10.75 15.76 -29.15
C GLN A 356 -10.72 14.41 -29.90
N ARG A 357 -11.91 13.94 -30.30
CA ARG A 357 -12.04 12.79 -31.21
C ARG A 357 -11.70 13.19 -32.65
N ILE A 358 -11.46 12.19 -33.51
CA ILE A 358 -11.15 12.42 -34.94
C ILE A 358 -12.28 13.18 -35.64
N ASN A 359 -13.54 12.84 -35.31
CA ASN A 359 -14.74 13.32 -36.01
C ASN A 359 -15.74 14.06 -35.09
N GLY A 360 -15.32 14.59 -33.95
CA GLY A 360 -16.24 15.28 -33.04
C GLY A 360 -15.66 15.68 -31.68
N PRO A 361 -16.49 16.21 -30.77
CA PRO A 361 -16.11 16.40 -29.37
C PRO A 361 -15.76 15.06 -28.72
N TYR A 362 -14.97 15.08 -27.65
CA TYR A 362 -14.79 13.93 -26.78
C TYR A 362 -15.71 14.05 -25.55
N GLU A 363 -16.94 13.52 -25.66
CA GLU A 363 -18.01 13.90 -24.73
C GLU A 363 -17.80 13.37 -23.30
N SER A 364 -16.99 12.32 -23.12
CA SER A 364 -16.60 11.80 -21.80
C SER A 364 -15.75 12.81 -21.02
N LEU A 365 -14.87 13.54 -21.72
CA LEU A 365 -14.08 14.65 -21.14
C LEU A 365 -15.00 15.84 -20.79
N GLU A 366 -15.92 16.21 -21.68
CA GLU A 366 -16.87 17.31 -21.44
C GLU A 366 -17.78 17.04 -20.23
N ARG A 367 -18.30 15.82 -20.10
CA ARG A 367 -19.11 15.40 -18.94
C ARG A 367 -18.30 15.38 -17.65
N GLY A 368 -17.06 14.90 -17.68
CA GLY A 368 -16.17 14.93 -16.51
C GLY A 368 -15.80 16.35 -16.07
N HIS A 369 -15.59 17.29 -17.01
CA HIS A 369 -15.43 18.71 -16.67
C HIS A 369 -16.70 19.31 -16.04
N ALA A 370 -17.88 19.02 -16.59
CA ALA A 370 -19.14 19.51 -16.06
C ALA A 370 -19.42 18.99 -14.62
N ALA A 371 -19.07 17.74 -14.35
CA ALA A 371 -19.22 17.10 -13.04
C ALA A 371 -18.03 17.34 -12.08
N LYS A 372 -16.95 17.99 -12.54
CA LYS A 372 -15.73 18.32 -11.75
C LYS A 372 -15.09 17.08 -11.11
N VAL A 373 -14.87 16.05 -11.90
CA VAL A 373 -14.48 14.70 -11.42
C VAL A 373 -12.97 14.48 -11.34
N TRP A 374 -12.15 15.51 -11.57
CA TRP A 374 -10.70 15.36 -11.74
C TRP A 374 -9.92 15.57 -10.44
N VAL A 375 -8.84 14.83 -10.26
CA VAL A 375 -7.75 15.16 -9.34
C VAL A 375 -7.20 16.53 -9.71
N THR A 376 -6.93 17.39 -8.72
CA THR A 376 -6.45 18.76 -8.94
C THR A 376 -4.99 18.95 -8.52
N GLU A 377 -4.39 20.02 -9.04
CA GLU A 377 -3.20 20.66 -8.47
C GLU A 377 -3.48 21.18 -7.04
N PRO A 378 -2.46 21.61 -6.27
CA PRO A 378 -2.62 22.09 -4.88
C PRO A 378 -3.50 23.33 -4.68
N ASP A 379 -3.96 23.97 -5.75
CA ASP A 379 -4.95 25.07 -5.68
C ASP A 379 -6.40 24.58 -5.43
N GLY A 380 -6.63 23.27 -5.53
CA GLY A 380 -7.94 22.65 -5.31
C GLY A 380 -8.96 22.87 -6.44
N VAL A 381 -8.54 23.43 -7.59
CA VAL A 381 -9.46 23.81 -8.69
C VAL A 381 -8.94 23.49 -10.09
N THR A 382 -7.62 23.50 -10.32
CA THR A 382 -7.02 23.23 -11.62
C THR A 382 -6.81 21.73 -11.79
N PRO A 383 -7.38 21.06 -12.80
CA PRO A 383 -7.15 19.63 -13.03
C PRO A 383 -5.67 19.29 -13.22
N LEU A 384 -5.20 18.23 -12.57
CA LEU A 384 -3.84 17.74 -12.71
C LEU A 384 -3.64 17.10 -14.08
N LEU A 385 -2.62 17.56 -14.80
CA LEU A 385 -2.24 17.05 -16.13
C LEU A 385 -1.09 16.06 -16.05
N GLY A 386 -1.18 14.99 -16.83
CA GLY A 386 -0.11 14.02 -17.08
C GLY A 386 -0.24 13.42 -18.49
N GLU A 387 0.60 12.45 -18.85
CA GLU A 387 0.64 11.87 -20.19
C GLU A 387 0.44 10.35 -20.16
N VAL A 388 -0.56 9.81 -20.84
CA VAL A 388 -0.78 8.35 -20.92
C VAL A 388 -0.96 7.98 -22.39
N TRP A 389 -1.43 6.76 -22.67
CA TRP A 389 -1.66 6.22 -24.00
C TRP A 389 -2.31 7.18 -25.04
N PRO A 390 -3.32 8.02 -24.71
CA PRO A 390 -3.91 8.95 -25.68
C PRO A 390 -3.22 10.34 -25.72
N GLY A 391 -2.03 10.50 -25.14
CA GLY A 391 -1.31 11.78 -25.03
C GLY A 391 -1.59 12.47 -23.68
N GLU A 392 -1.72 13.80 -23.69
CA GLU A 392 -2.08 14.57 -22.49
C GLU A 392 -3.44 14.13 -21.94
N THR A 393 -3.51 14.01 -20.61
CA THR A 393 -4.62 13.42 -19.86
C THR A 393 -4.87 14.13 -18.53
N VAL A 394 -6.13 14.09 -18.10
CA VAL A 394 -6.56 14.33 -16.72
C VAL A 394 -6.88 13.00 -16.02
N PHE A 395 -6.81 13.00 -14.69
CA PHE A 395 -7.04 11.81 -13.86
C PHE A 395 -8.34 11.96 -13.06
N PRO A 396 -9.28 11.01 -13.13
CA PRO A 396 -10.47 11.00 -12.29
C PRO A 396 -10.13 10.78 -10.81
N ASP A 397 -10.78 11.53 -9.92
CA ASP A 397 -10.72 11.36 -8.48
C ASP A 397 -11.79 10.35 -8.02
N TYR A 398 -11.46 9.07 -8.06
CA TYR A 398 -12.34 7.99 -7.63
C TYR A 398 -12.72 8.03 -6.12
N THR A 399 -12.15 8.95 -5.32
CA THR A 399 -12.58 9.16 -3.93
C THR A 399 -13.81 10.07 -3.82
N ASN A 400 -14.15 10.78 -4.91
CA ASN A 400 -15.30 11.68 -5.00
C ASN A 400 -16.53 10.96 -5.58
N GLN A 401 -17.67 11.02 -4.89
CA GLN A 401 -18.93 10.41 -5.36
C GLN A 401 -19.35 10.91 -6.74
N ALA A 402 -19.12 12.19 -7.09
CA ALA A 402 -19.45 12.71 -8.41
C ALA A 402 -18.62 12.05 -9.53
N CYS A 403 -17.38 11.63 -9.22
CA CYS A 403 -16.57 10.83 -10.14
C CYS A 403 -17.09 9.41 -10.28
N ILE A 404 -17.53 8.78 -9.18
CA ILE A 404 -18.12 7.44 -9.21
C ILE A 404 -19.39 7.44 -10.07
N ASP A 405 -20.28 8.41 -9.85
CA ASP A 405 -21.54 8.56 -10.60
C ASP A 405 -21.27 8.78 -12.11
N TRP A 406 -20.31 9.65 -12.44
CA TRP A 406 -19.86 9.89 -13.82
C TRP A 406 -19.29 8.62 -14.46
N TRP A 407 -18.38 7.92 -13.77
CA TRP A 407 -17.72 6.71 -14.29
C TRP A 407 -18.72 5.58 -14.58
N VAL A 408 -19.72 5.41 -13.70
CA VAL A 408 -20.82 4.45 -13.91
C VAL A 408 -21.69 4.83 -15.11
N ASP A 409 -21.97 6.12 -15.33
CA ASP A 409 -22.71 6.58 -16.51
C ASP A 409 -21.91 6.40 -17.81
N GLU A 410 -20.60 6.69 -17.83
CA GLU A 410 -19.73 6.43 -18.98
C GLU A 410 -19.69 4.93 -19.35
N ILE A 411 -19.47 4.06 -18.36
CA ILE A 411 -19.52 2.59 -18.56
C ILE A 411 -20.90 2.17 -19.09
N SER A 412 -21.98 2.70 -18.51
CA SER A 412 -23.36 2.43 -18.94
C SER A 412 -23.65 2.92 -20.36
N ARG A 413 -23.05 4.02 -20.81
CA ARG A 413 -23.13 4.50 -22.20
C ARG A 413 -22.37 3.55 -23.13
N PHE A 414 -21.10 3.28 -22.83
CA PHE A 414 -20.25 2.45 -23.68
C PHE A 414 -20.77 1.01 -23.79
N HIS A 415 -21.35 0.44 -22.73
CA HIS A 415 -21.98 -0.89 -22.76
C HIS A 415 -23.18 -0.98 -23.71
N LYS A 416 -23.92 0.13 -23.94
CA LYS A 416 -25.03 0.16 -24.92
C LYS A 416 -24.54 0.09 -26.36
N GLU A 417 -23.30 0.51 -26.62
CA GLU A 417 -22.65 0.42 -27.94
C GLU A 417 -21.92 -0.91 -28.10
N VAL A 418 -21.12 -1.30 -27.11
CA VAL A 418 -20.29 -2.52 -27.11
C VAL A 418 -20.61 -3.34 -25.87
N LYS A 419 -21.36 -4.43 -26.04
CA LYS A 419 -21.87 -5.33 -24.98
C LYS A 419 -20.76 -6.19 -24.34
N HIS A 420 -19.80 -5.56 -23.68
CA HIS A 420 -18.77 -6.23 -22.90
C HIS A 420 -19.35 -6.84 -21.60
N ASP A 421 -18.87 -8.01 -21.19
CA ASP A 421 -19.34 -8.74 -20.00
C ASP A 421 -18.66 -8.27 -18.70
N ALA A 422 -17.45 -7.73 -18.80
CA ALA A 422 -16.68 -7.15 -17.71
C ALA A 422 -15.64 -6.15 -18.24
N LEU A 423 -14.95 -5.48 -17.32
CA LEU A 423 -13.91 -4.50 -17.60
C LEU A 423 -12.58 -4.97 -17.00
N TRP A 424 -11.50 -4.82 -17.76
CA TRP A 424 -10.14 -4.91 -17.24
C TRP A 424 -9.62 -3.51 -16.95
N ILE A 425 -9.83 -3.06 -15.71
CA ILE A 425 -9.20 -1.83 -15.24
C ILE A 425 -7.68 -2.04 -15.11
N VAL A 426 -6.89 -1.21 -15.77
CA VAL A 426 -5.44 -1.19 -15.59
C VAL A 426 -5.03 -0.05 -14.67
N SER A 427 -4.35 -0.38 -13.58
CA SER A 427 -3.69 0.63 -12.77
C SER A 427 -2.41 1.06 -13.48
N ASN A 428 -2.36 2.31 -13.92
CA ASN A 428 -1.15 2.92 -14.49
C ASN A 428 -0.64 4.04 -13.56
N PRO A 429 -0.26 3.72 -12.30
CA PRO A 429 0.10 4.72 -11.32
C PRO A 429 1.43 5.34 -11.70
N GLN A 430 1.36 6.61 -12.12
CA GLN A 430 2.49 7.53 -12.19
C GLN A 430 3.60 7.18 -13.19
N ARG A 431 3.27 6.64 -14.37
CA ARG A 431 4.26 6.56 -15.47
C ARG A 431 4.71 7.95 -15.97
N SER A 432 3.98 9.01 -15.62
CA SER A 432 4.02 10.29 -16.33
C SER A 432 3.65 11.55 -15.52
N LEU A 433 3.62 11.47 -14.19
CA LEU A 433 3.74 12.72 -13.42
C LEU A 433 5.18 13.23 -13.62
N PRO A 434 5.39 14.45 -14.11
CA PRO A 434 6.74 14.97 -14.31
C PRO A 434 7.42 15.10 -12.94
N VAL A 435 8.46 14.30 -12.73
CA VAL A 435 9.29 14.27 -11.49
C VAL A 435 9.88 15.65 -11.16
N SER A 436 9.89 16.58 -12.12
CA SER A 436 10.36 17.96 -11.97
C SER A 436 9.37 18.93 -11.28
N LYS A 437 8.30 18.45 -10.64
CA LYS A 437 7.28 19.29 -9.97
C LYS A 437 7.13 19.05 -8.44
N TYR A 438 7.94 18.18 -7.86
CA TYR A 438 7.98 17.90 -6.41
C TYR A 438 9.37 18.17 -5.83
#